data_AF-A0A966A6D4-F1
#
_entry.id   AF-A0A966A6D4-F1
#
_cell.length_a   1.000
_cell.length_b   1.000
_cell.length_c   1.000
_cell.angle_alpha   90.00
_cell.angle_beta   90.00
_cell.angle_gamma   90.00
#
_symmetry.space_group_name_H-M   'P 1'
#
loop_
_entity.id
_entity.type
_entity.pdbx_description
1 polymer ?
#
loop_
_entity_poly.entity_id
_entity_poly.type
_entity_poly.pdbx_seq_one_letter_code
_entity_poly.pdbx_strand_id
1 'polypeptide(L)'
;MIISRMTDSVRKADYGALVLEMFVLIAGILLALAADRWNQDRLDAIETSRIVDRLRSDSARNLAMFEETLPLMEEVLVSVKALFRALEAGTMAGEDPAQIESAIAFIDVIPSYPLVFAGYSELVATGRLRQLEDPVLIDLLGDQSAEYEAAQAVVGYWRDGIQVTTDAFDQYVDFYYTTEQMDETGMGVRFDFATLAADRNLRNKVFDAVDTHGDWLRVQTSIYEITKQINAQLTAP
;
A
#
# COMPACT_ATOMS: atom_id res chain seq x y z
N MET A 1 45.50 -70.96 -29.43
CA MET A 1 46.65 -70.17 -28.93
C MET A 1 46.51 -68.65 -29.10
N ILE A 2 45.55 -68.15 -29.89
CA ILE A 2 45.27 -66.70 -30.03
C ILE A 2 44.30 -66.20 -28.96
N ILE A 3 43.38 -67.05 -28.49
CA ILE A 3 42.36 -66.68 -27.48
C ILE A 3 42.98 -66.53 -26.07
N SER A 4 44.04 -67.27 -25.73
CA SER A 4 44.70 -67.15 -24.42
C SER A 4 45.59 -65.91 -24.29
N ARG A 5 45.83 -65.15 -25.37
CA ARG A 5 46.62 -63.90 -25.33
C ARG A 5 45.77 -62.64 -25.22
N MET A 6 44.47 -62.71 -25.52
CA MET A 6 43.52 -61.61 -25.28
C MET A 6 43.10 -61.53 -23.80
N THR A 7 43.13 -62.65 -23.07
CA THR A 7 42.76 -62.67 -21.65
C THR A 7 43.84 -62.08 -20.73
N ASP A 8 45.11 -62.10 -21.17
CA ASP A 8 46.23 -61.52 -20.40
C ASP A 8 46.39 -60.00 -20.62
N SER A 9 45.83 -59.45 -21.70
CA SER A 9 45.84 -58.00 -21.96
C SER A 9 44.74 -57.24 -21.20
N VAL A 10 43.66 -57.92 -20.81
CA VAL A 10 42.59 -57.36 -19.94
C VAL A 10 42.93 -57.50 -18.45
N ARG A 11 43.86 -58.39 -18.09
CA ARG A 11 44.27 -58.68 -16.70
C ARG A 11 45.41 -57.77 -16.19
N LYS A 12 45.94 -56.91 -17.05
CA LYS A 12 46.93 -55.85 -16.76
C LYS A 12 46.39 -54.43 -17.02
N ALA A 13 45.08 -54.27 -17.10
CA ALA A 13 44.50 -52.94 -16.92
C ALA A 13 44.73 -52.56 -15.45
N ASP A 14 45.43 -51.46 -15.18
CA ASP A 14 45.54 -50.89 -13.84
C ASP A 14 44.15 -50.40 -13.41
N TYR A 15 43.29 -51.31 -12.98
CA TYR A 15 41.94 -51.00 -12.49
C TYR A 15 41.99 -49.95 -11.37
N GLY A 16 43.09 -49.92 -10.59
CA GLY A 16 43.35 -48.86 -9.60
C GLY A 16 43.55 -47.48 -10.24
N ALA A 17 44.28 -47.39 -11.36
CA ALA A 17 44.47 -46.14 -12.09
C ALA A 17 43.16 -45.65 -12.72
N LEU A 18 42.37 -46.57 -13.30
CA LEU A 18 41.05 -46.25 -13.88
C LEU A 18 40.06 -45.75 -12.81
N VAL A 19 40.03 -46.38 -11.63
CA VAL A 19 39.17 -45.96 -10.51
C VAL A 19 39.62 -44.60 -9.97
N LEU A 20 40.93 -44.36 -9.85
CA LEU A 20 41.46 -43.07 -9.43
C LEU A 20 41.12 -41.97 -10.43
N GLU A 21 41.29 -42.23 -11.72
CA GLU A 21 40.93 -41.29 -12.80
C GLU A 21 39.44 -40.94 -12.77
N MET A 22 38.58 -41.95 -12.59
CA MET A 22 37.13 -41.75 -12.42
C MET A 22 36.81 -40.92 -11.17
N PHE A 23 37.47 -41.18 -10.04
CA PHE A 23 37.26 -40.41 -8.81
C PHE A 23 37.68 -38.95 -8.95
N VAL A 24 38.83 -38.70 -9.60
CA VAL A 24 39.31 -37.33 -9.89
C VAL A 24 38.33 -36.59 -10.81
N LEU A 25 37.82 -37.25 -11.86
CA LEU A 25 36.83 -36.66 -12.75
C LEU A 25 35.54 -36.30 -12.00
N ILE A 26 35.00 -37.22 -11.20
CA ILE A 26 33.80 -36.99 -10.40
C ILE A 26 34.04 -35.85 -9.40
N ALA A 27 35.17 -35.85 -8.69
CA ALA A 27 35.53 -34.78 -7.75
C ALA A 27 35.64 -33.42 -8.47
N GLY A 28 36.21 -33.38 -9.67
CA GLY A 28 36.27 -32.17 -10.50
C GLY A 28 34.89 -31.63 -10.87
N ILE A 29 33.97 -32.51 -11.31
CA ILE A 29 32.59 -32.14 -11.64
C ILE A 29 31.85 -31.63 -10.38
N LEU A 30 31.98 -32.33 -9.26
CA LEU A 30 31.35 -31.92 -8.00
C LEU A 30 31.86 -30.56 -7.50
N LEU A 31 33.17 -30.31 -7.62
CA LEU A 31 33.76 -29.01 -7.27
C LEU A 31 33.28 -27.90 -8.20
N ALA A 32 33.17 -28.16 -9.50
CA ALA A 32 32.62 -27.19 -10.46
C ALA A 32 31.16 -26.84 -10.14
N LEU A 33 30.32 -27.85 -9.86
CA LEU A 33 28.93 -27.64 -9.45
C LEU A 33 28.81 -26.91 -8.11
N ALA A 34 29.69 -27.21 -7.15
CA ALA A 34 29.73 -26.51 -5.87
C ALA A 34 30.13 -25.04 -6.03
N ALA A 35 31.11 -24.74 -6.88
CA ALA A 35 31.52 -23.37 -7.19
C ALA A 35 30.42 -22.58 -7.91
N ASP A 36 29.71 -23.21 -8.85
CA ASP A 36 28.58 -22.61 -9.57
C ASP A 36 27.43 -22.27 -8.60
N ARG A 37 27.04 -23.20 -7.73
CA ARG A 37 26.04 -22.97 -6.68
C ARG A 37 26.44 -21.83 -5.76
N TRP A 38 27.68 -21.83 -5.26
CA TRP A 38 28.15 -20.75 -4.40
C TRP A 38 28.11 -19.38 -5.07
N ASN A 39 28.43 -19.31 -6.37
CA ASN A 39 28.35 -18.07 -7.13
C ASN A 39 26.88 -17.63 -7.34
N GLN A 40 25.97 -18.57 -7.60
CA GLN A 40 24.53 -18.30 -7.71
C GLN A 40 23.96 -17.79 -6.38
N ASP A 41 24.22 -18.49 -5.27
CA ASP A 41 23.78 -18.09 -3.91
C ASP A 41 24.26 -16.67 -3.57
N ARG A 42 25.51 -16.34 -3.95
CA ARG A 42 26.07 -15.00 -3.75
C ARG A 42 25.36 -13.93 -4.58
N LEU A 43 25.03 -14.22 -5.85
CA LEU A 43 24.32 -13.28 -6.72
C LEU A 43 22.89 -13.08 -6.24
N ASP A 44 22.21 -14.15 -5.86
CA ASP A 44 20.87 -14.13 -5.28
C ASP A 44 20.84 -13.29 -3.99
N ALA A 45 21.82 -13.46 -3.10
CA ALA A 45 21.91 -12.65 -1.88
C ALA A 45 22.08 -11.14 -2.17
N ILE A 46 22.87 -10.77 -3.19
CA ILE A 46 23.03 -9.37 -3.61
C ILE A 46 21.72 -8.83 -4.16
N GLU A 47 20.99 -9.63 -4.93
CA GLU A 47 19.71 -9.24 -5.51
C GLU A 47 18.62 -9.08 -4.45
N THR A 48 18.50 -10.03 -3.52
CA THR A 48 17.61 -9.94 -2.36
C THR A 48 17.90 -8.68 -1.54
N SER A 49 19.17 -8.37 -1.28
CA SER A 49 19.53 -7.14 -0.56
C SER A 49 19.02 -5.87 -1.27
N ARG A 50 19.14 -5.80 -2.60
CA ARG A 50 18.63 -4.65 -3.37
C ARG A 50 17.11 -4.54 -3.32
N ILE A 51 16.42 -5.67 -3.36
CA ILE A 51 14.95 -5.70 -3.23
C ILE A 51 14.53 -5.24 -1.84
N VAL A 52 15.19 -5.69 -0.78
CA VAL A 52 14.93 -5.25 0.59
C VAL A 52 15.15 -3.73 0.74
N ASP A 53 16.21 -3.18 0.15
CA ASP A 53 16.43 -1.74 0.13
C ASP A 53 15.32 -0.99 -0.62
N ARG A 54 14.84 -1.56 -1.73
CA ARG A 54 13.71 -1.02 -2.49
C ARG A 54 12.41 -1.05 -1.69
N LEU A 55 12.11 -2.16 -1.01
CA LEU A 55 10.96 -2.28 -0.12
C LEU A 55 11.02 -1.25 1.01
N ARG A 56 12.20 -1.01 1.59
CA ARG A 56 12.40 0.03 2.62
C ARG A 56 12.15 1.43 2.08
N SER A 57 12.61 1.71 0.85
CA SER A 57 12.33 2.98 0.19
C SER A 57 10.84 3.14 -0.12
N ASP A 58 10.16 2.08 -0.56
CA ASP A 58 8.73 2.10 -0.87
C ASP A 58 7.92 2.32 0.41
N SER A 59 8.23 1.60 1.50
CA SER A 59 7.55 1.77 2.80
C SER A 59 7.74 3.17 3.36
N ALA A 60 8.95 3.72 3.32
CA ALA A 60 9.22 5.07 3.82
C ALA A 60 8.45 6.14 3.04
N ARG A 61 8.35 6.01 1.71
CA ARG A 61 7.56 6.94 0.87
C ARG A 61 6.07 6.84 1.17
N ASN A 62 5.56 5.63 1.34
CA ASN A 62 4.16 5.40 1.68
C ASN A 62 3.83 5.98 3.07
N LEU A 63 4.70 5.80 4.06
CA LEU A 63 4.54 6.40 5.39
C LEU A 63 4.50 7.92 5.35
N ALA A 64 5.45 8.55 4.66
CA ALA A 64 5.50 10.01 4.54
C ALA A 64 4.21 10.57 3.92
N MET A 65 3.64 9.87 2.93
CA MET A 65 2.35 10.24 2.35
C MET A 65 1.21 10.13 3.39
N PHE A 66 1.12 9.04 4.14
CA PHE A 66 0.09 8.89 5.18
C PHE A 66 0.21 9.94 6.29
N GLU A 67 1.42 10.26 6.72
CA GLU A 67 1.70 11.28 7.73
C GLU A 67 1.24 12.68 7.29
N GLU A 68 1.26 12.97 5.99
CA GLU A 68 0.74 14.22 5.44
C GLU A 68 -0.79 14.22 5.36
N THR A 69 -1.40 13.08 5.03
CA THR A 69 -2.79 13.08 4.57
C THR A 69 -3.82 12.59 5.57
N LEU A 70 -3.45 11.68 6.50
CA LEU A 70 -4.37 11.22 7.55
C LEU A 70 -4.89 12.37 8.43
N PRO A 71 -4.06 13.35 8.85
CA PRO A 71 -4.54 14.47 9.64
C PRO A 71 -5.62 15.30 8.92
N LEU A 72 -5.47 15.49 7.60
CA LEU A 72 -6.45 16.21 6.80
C LEU A 72 -7.80 15.48 6.75
N MET A 73 -7.77 14.15 6.60
CA MET A 73 -8.98 13.32 6.58
C MET A 73 -9.67 13.29 7.93
N GLU A 74 -8.90 13.23 9.01
CA GLU A 74 -9.42 13.33 10.38
C GLU A 74 -10.12 14.68 10.59
N GLU A 75 -9.51 15.77 10.13
CA GLU A 75 -10.08 17.11 10.22
C GLU A 75 -11.38 17.26 9.41
N VAL A 76 -11.41 16.75 8.17
CA VAL A 76 -12.62 16.71 7.34
C VAL A 76 -13.71 15.90 8.04
N LEU A 77 -13.41 14.71 8.55
CA LEU A 77 -14.40 13.88 9.25
C LEU A 77 -14.95 14.56 10.51
N VAL A 78 -14.09 15.24 11.28
CA VAL A 78 -14.52 16.04 12.44
C VAL A 78 -15.49 17.14 12.01
N SER A 79 -15.16 17.85 10.93
CA SER A 79 -15.96 18.94 10.38
C SER A 79 -17.32 18.43 9.87
N VAL A 80 -17.35 17.37 9.06
CA VAL A 80 -18.59 16.78 8.52
C VAL A 80 -19.47 16.25 9.66
N LYS A 81 -18.89 15.69 10.73
CA LYS A 81 -19.64 15.32 11.94
C LYS A 81 -20.22 16.53 12.68
N ALA A 82 -19.49 17.65 12.75
CA ALA A 82 -19.99 18.89 13.35
C ALA A 82 -21.19 19.44 12.58
N LEU A 83 -21.08 19.50 11.25
CA LEU A 83 -22.18 19.86 10.36
C LEU A 83 -23.40 18.95 10.56
N PHE A 84 -23.20 17.63 10.61
CA PHE A 84 -24.30 16.69 10.86
C PHE A 84 -25.03 16.97 12.18
N ARG A 85 -24.28 17.14 13.29
CA ARG A 85 -24.85 17.45 14.60
C ARG A 85 -25.61 18.77 14.59
N ALA A 86 -25.07 19.80 13.94
CA ALA A 86 -25.74 21.09 13.80
C ALA A 86 -27.08 20.94 13.05
N LEU A 87 -27.10 20.21 11.93
CA LEU A 87 -28.30 19.96 11.13
C LEU A 87 -29.35 19.12 11.89
N GLU A 88 -28.90 18.17 12.71
CA GLU A 88 -29.78 17.39 13.58
C GLU A 88 -30.41 18.26 14.67
N ALA A 89 -29.61 19.10 15.33
CA ALA A 89 -30.05 20.02 16.37
C ALA A 89 -30.89 21.19 15.83
N GLY A 90 -30.82 21.45 14.53
CA GLY A 90 -31.45 22.62 13.90
C GLY A 90 -30.81 23.95 14.29
N THR A 91 -29.59 23.91 14.85
CA THR A 91 -28.84 25.09 15.28
C THR A 91 -27.33 24.84 15.18
N MET A 92 -26.58 25.90 14.89
CA MET A 92 -25.11 25.87 14.96
C MET A 92 -24.59 26.08 16.39
N ALA A 93 -25.49 26.30 17.37
CA ALA A 93 -25.10 26.56 18.75
C ALA A 93 -24.35 25.36 19.35
N GLY A 94 -23.08 25.58 19.69
CA GLY A 94 -22.21 24.55 20.28
C GLY A 94 -21.20 23.93 19.29
N GLU A 95 -21.31 24.24 18.00
CA GLU A 95 -20.31 23.90 16.99
C GLU A 95 -19.50 25.14 16.59
N ASP A 96 -18.28 24.95 16.11
CA ASP A 96 -17.47 26.03 15.55
C ASP A 96 -17.95 26.37 14.13
N PRO A 97 -18.37 27.62 13.84
CA PRO A 97 -18.76 28.02 12.49
C PRO A 97 -17.70 27.70 11.42
N ALA A 98 -16.42 27.82 11.75
CA ALA A 98 -15.33 27.50 10.81
C ALA A 98 -15.31 26.00 10.45
N GLN A 99 -15.67 25.11 11.38
CA GLN A 99 -15.79 23.68 11.10
C GLN A 99 -17.00 23.39 10.21
N ILE A 100 -18.11 24.10 10.39
CA ILE A 100 -19.29 23.96 9.53
C ILE A 100 -18.96 24.44 8.11
N GLU A 101 -18.30 25.59 7.99
CA GLU A 101 -17.85 26.11 6.69
C GLU A 101 -16.88 25.16 5.99
N SER A 102 -15.88 24.66 6.72
CA SER A 102 -14.91 23.66 6.23
C SER A 102 -15.61 22.37 5.81
N ALA A 103 -16.57 21.89 6.60
CA ALA A 103 -17.35 20.71 6.26
C ALA A 103 -18.04 20.85 4.91
N ILE A 104 -18.72 21.97 4.67
CA ILE A 104 -19.41 22.23 3.39
C ILE A 104 -18.39 22.40 2.25
N ALA A 105 -17.27 23.08 2.52
CA ALA A 105 -16.23 23.34 1.53
C ALA A 105 -15.55 22.06 1.02
N PHE A 106 -15.37 21.06 1.89
CA PHE A 106 -14.56 19.88 1.61
C PHE A 106 -15.33 18.56 1.75
N ILE A 107 -16.67 18.59 1.76
CA ILE A 107 -17.48 17.38 1.93
C ILE A 107 -17.24 16.36 0.81
N ASP A 108 -16.88 16.84 -0.39
CA ASP A 108 -16.60 16.05 -1.59
C ASP A 108 -15.17 15.52 -1.70
N VAL A 109 -14.30 15.93 -0.79
CA VAL A 109 -12.88 15.60 -0.86
C VAL A 109 -12.64 14.22 -0.26
N ILE A 110 -12.72 13.19 -1.12
CA ILE A 110 -12.14 11.87 -0.88
C ILE A 110 -10.84 11.76 -1.69
N PRO A 111 -9.65 11.96 -1.08
CA PRO A 111 -8.40 12.04 -1.84
C PRO A 111 -7.98 10.67 -2.38
N SER A 112 -7.19 10.66 -3.45
CA SER A 112 -6.53 9.44 -3.95
C SER A 112 -5.17 9.28 -3.28
N TYR A 113 -4.73 8.03 -3.08
CA TYR A 113 -3.46 7.71 -2.43
C TYR A 113 -2.64 6.77 -3.30
N PRO A 114 -1.74 7.28 -4.16
CA PRO A 114 -0.96 6.45 -5.06
C PRO A 114 0.21 5.78 -4.30
N LEU A 115 -0.10 4.74 -3.54
CA LEU A 115 0.90 3.95 -2.84
C LEU A 115 1.88 3.29 -3.82
N VAL A 116 3.15 3.20 -3.40
CA VAL A 116 4.23 2.60 -4.16
C VAL A 116 4.43 1.16 -3.71
N PHE A 117 4.36 0.23 -4.67
CA PHE A 117 4.55 -1.22 -4.45
C PHE A 117 5.64 -1.80 -5.33
N ALA A 118 6.61 -1.00 -5.78
CA ALA A 118 7.50 -1.40 -6.87
C ALA A 118 8.37 -2.61 -6.50
N GLY A 119 8.91 -2.67 -5.28
CA GLY A 119 9.64 -3.83 -4.77
C GLY A 119 8.77 -5.06 -4.59
N TYR A 120 7.55 -4.90 -4.08
CA TYR A 120 6.60 -6.01 -3.91
C TYR A 120 6.14 -6.58 -5.26
N SER A 121 5.79 -5.71 -6.22
CA SER A 121 5.41 -6.10 -7.59
C SER A 121 6.54 -6.86 -8.28
N GLU A 122 7.80 -6.45 -8.09
CA GLU A 122 8.96 -7.15 -8.63
C GLU A 122 9.09 -8.57 -8.03
N LEU A 123 8.93 -8.72 -6.71
CA LEU A 123 8.96 -10.03 -6.03
C LEU A 123 7.86 -10.97 -6.51
N VAL A 124 6.64 -10.45 -6.68
CA VAL A 124 5.50 -11.21 -7.21
C VAL A 124 5.78 -11.63 -8.66
N ALA A 125 6.17 -10.68 -9.52
CA ALA A 125 6.40 -10.92 -10.95
C ALA A 125 7.52 -11.94 -11.22
N THR A 126 8.53 -11.98 -10.36
CA THR A 126 9.68 -12.89 -10.46
C THR A 126 9.49 -14.20 -9.67
N GLY A 127 8.42 -14.34 -8.89
CA GLY A 127 8.18 -15.50 -8.03
C GLY A 127 9.15 -15.63 -6.85
N ARG A 128 9.79 -14.51 -6.45
CA ARG A 128 10.89 -14.46 -5.49
C ARG A 128 10.49 -14.10 -4.06
N LEU A 129 9.19 -13.98 -3.76
CA LEU A 129 8.72 -13.70 -2.39
C LEU A 129 9.35 -14.60 -1.33
N ARG A 130 9.57 -15.89 -1.65
CA ARG A 130 10.20 -16.86 -0.73
C ARG A 130 11.65 -16.52 -0.35
N GLN A 131 12.32 -15.65 -1.09
CA GLN A 131 13.71 -15.23 -0.81
C GLN A 131 13.82 -14.22 0.34
N LEU A 132 12.71 -13.62 0.81
CA LEU A 132 12.74 -12.71 1.95
C LEU A 132 12.96 -13.43 3.30
N GLU A 133 12.80 -14.76 3.35
CA GLU A 133 12.98 -15.64 4.53
C GLU A 133 12.13 -15.30 5.77
N ASP A 134 11.46 -14.15 5.81
CA ASP A 134 10.56 -13.70 6.86
C ASP A 134 9.08 -13.88 6.44
N PRO A 135 8.37 -14.91 6.95
CA PRO A 135 6.97 -15.13 6.62
C PRO A 135 6.06 -13.99 7.10
N VAL A 136 6.40 -13.31 8.21
CA VAL A 136 5.60 -12.19 8.72
C VAL A 136 5.68 -11.01 7.76
N LEU A 137 6.88 -10.69 7.26
CA LEU A 137 7.04 -9.65 6.24
C LEU A 137 6.28 -9.99 4.95
N ILE A 138 6.32 -11.25 4.51
CA ILE A 138 5.61 -11.70 3.31
C ILE A 138 4.09 -11.51 3.47
N ASP A 139 3.53 -11.91 4.61
CA ASP A 139 2.10 -11.76 4.90
C ASP A 139 1.72 -10.27 4.94
N LEU A 140 2.49 -9.43 5.64
CA LEU A 140 2.25 -7.99 5.70
C LEU A 140 2.26 -7.31 4.33
N LEU A 141 3.21 -7.66 3.45
CA LEU A 141 3.28 -7.13 2.08
C LEU A 141 2.04 -7.55 1.26
N GLY A 142 1.61 -8.80 1.42
CA GLY A 142 0.39 -9.31 0.80
C GLY A 142 -0.86 -8.58 1.27
N ASP A 143 -1.02 -8.44 2.59
CA ASP A 143 -2.15 -7.78 3.23
C ASP A 143 -2.23 -6.30 2.82
N GLN A 144 -1.10 -5.58 2.83
CA GLN A 144 -1.04 -4.19 2.39
C GLN A 144 -1.52 -4.03 0.94
N SER A 145 -1.05 -4.90 0.04
CA SER A 145 -1.43 -4.87 -1.37
C SER A 145 -2.92 -5.19 -1.54
N ALA A 146 -3.42 -6.20 -0.84
CA ALA A 146 -4.81 -6.62 -0.92
C ALA A 146 -5.77 -5.56 -0.36
N GLU A 147 -5.47 -4.97 0.79
CA GLU A 147 -6.26 -3.88 1.36
C GLU A 147 -6.27 -2.65 0.45
N TYR A 148 -5.11 -2.29 -0.12
CA TYR A 148 -5.02 -1.18 -1.06
C TYR A 148 -5.84 -1.43 -2.34
N GLU A 149 -5.75 -2.62 -2.93
CA GLU A 149 -6.54 -2.98 -4.11
C GLU A 149 -8.04 -2.95 -3.81
N ALA A 150 -8.46 -3.49 -2.65
CA ALA A 150 -9.85 -3.41 -2.22
C ALA A 150 -10.31 -1.96 -2.05
N ALA A 151 -9.49 -1.11 -1.44
CA ALA A 151 -9.75 0.32 -1.28
C ALA A 151 -9.92 1.04 -2.63
N GLN A 152 -9.02 0.79 -3.59
CA GLN A 152 -9.10 1.36 -4.93
C GLN A 152 -10.33 0.87 -5.71
N ALA A 153 -10.79 -0.36 -5.47
CA ALA A 153 -11.98 -0.90 -6.11
C ALA A 153 -13.28 -0.21 -5.65
N VAL A 154 -13.33 0.31 -4.42
CA VAL A 154 -14.53 0.92 -3.84
C VAL A 154 -14.49 2.45 -3.79
N VAL A 155 -13.31 3.09 -3.92
CA VAL A 155 -13.19 4.55 -3.81
C VAL A 155 -14.03 5.31 -4.84
N GLY A 156 -14.19 4.76 -6.05
CA GLY A 156 -15.06 5.34 -7.08
C GLY A 156 -16.52 5.38 -6.63
N TYR A 157 -17.02 4.27 -6.09
CA TYR A 157 -18.38 4.19 -5.54
C TYR A 157 -18.60 5.20 -4.40
N TRP A 158 -17.61 5.37 -3.52
CA TRP A 158 -17.68 6.37 -2.45
C TRP A 158 -17.69 7.81 -2.96
N ARG A 159 -16.85 8.13 -3.95
CA ARG A 159 -16.87 9.45 -4.60
C ARG A 159 -18.19 9.76 -5.27
N ASP A 160 -18.73 8.80 -6.03
CA ASP A 160 -20.04 8.95 -6.66
C ASP A 160 -21.14 9.15 -5.62
N GLY A 161 -21.07 8.43 -4.49
CA GLY A 161 -22.00 8.57 -3.38
C GLY A 161 -21.96 9.96 -2.74
N ILE A 162 -20.75 10.48 -2.50
CA ILE A 162 -20.55 11.82 -1.93
C ILE A 162 -20.92 12.94 -2.92
N GLN A 163 -20.71 12.76 -4.23
CA GLN A 163 -21.12 13.75 -5.24
C GLN A 163 -22.61 14.07 -5.11
N VAL A 164 -23.46 13.07 -4.81
CA VAL A 164 -24.89 13.29 -4.57
C VAL A 164 -25.16 14.19 -3.35
N THR A 165 -24.27 14.17 -2.36
CA THR A 165 -24.34 15.09 -1.21
C THR A 165 -24.00 16.52 -1.63
N THR A 166 -22.96 16.70 -2.44
CA THR A 166 -22.60 18.02 -2.99
C THR A 166 -23.71 18.59 -3.87
N ASP A 167 -24.28 17.79 -4.76
CA ASP A 167 -25.41 18.19 -5.61
C ASP A 167 -26.61 18.65 -4.77
N ALA A 168 -26.79 18.10 -3.55
CA ALA A 168 -27.83 18.54 -2.63
C ALA A 168 -27.53 19.90 -1.98
N PHE A 169 -26.25 20.26 -1.83
CA PHE A 169 -25.80 21.58 -1.34
C PHE A 169 -25.88 22.68 -2.40
N ASP A 170 -25.76 22.36 -3.69
CA ASP A 170 -25.69 23.34 -4.79
C ASP A 170 -26.85 24.36 -4.83
N GLN A 171 -28.03 23.98 -4.32
CA GLN A 171 -29.19 24.86 -4.26
C GLN A 171 -29.19 25.80 -3.03
N TYR A 172 -28.28 25.61 -2.09
CA TYR A 172 -28.25 26.29 -0.80
C TYR A 172 -26.92 26.99 -0.46
N VAL A 173 -25.85 26.70 -1.21
CA VAL A 173 -24.49 27.14 -0.90
C VAL A 173 -23.89 27.89 -2.08
N ASP A 174 -23.37 29.09 -1.80
CA ASP A 174 -22.51 29.83 -2.72
C ASP A 174 -21.05 29.70 -2.28
N PHE A 175 -20.21 29.13 -3.14
CA PHE A 175 -18.77 29.09 -2.95
C PHE A 175 -18.13 30.39 -3.42
N TYR A 176 -17.12 30.87 -2.70
CA TYR A 176 -16.34 32.05 -3.07
C TYR A 176 -14.89 31.93 -2.61
N TYR A 177 -14.00 32.71 -3.23
CA TYR A 177 -12.63 32.85 -2.75
C TYR A 177 -12.46 34.19 -2.02
N THR A 178 -11.77 34.15 -0.89
CA THR A 178 -11.37 35.31 -0.08
C THR A 178 -10.02 35.88 -0.53
N THR A 179 -9.23 35.10 -1.28
CA THR A 179 -7.90 35.46 -1.78
C THR A 179 -7.91 35.58 -3.31
N GLU A 180 -7.07 36.46 -3.87
CA GLU A 180 -6.88 36.54 -5.33
C GLU A 180 -6.19 35.30 -5.91
N GLN A 181 -5.49 34.54 -5.07
CA GLN A 181 -4.72 33.36 -5.47
C GLN A 181 -5.62 32.14 -5.73
N MET A 182 -6.89 32.19 -5.30
CA MET A 182 -7.87 31.11 -5.45
C MET A 182 -7.35 29.75 -4.94
N ASP A 183 -6.65 29.79 -3.81
CA ASP A 183 -6.10 28.62 -3.15
C ASP A 183 -7.08 28.01 -2.14
N GLU A 184 -6.81 26.80 -1.67
CA GLU A 184 -7.66 26.07 -0.72
C GLU A 184 -7.88 26.87 0.58
N THR A 185 -6.86 27.60 1.04
CA THR A 185 -6.95 28.44 2.23
C THR A 185 -7.85 29.65 2.04
N GLY A 186 -8.11 30.03 0.79
CA GLY A 186 -8.97 31.12 0.42
C GLY A 186 -10.43 30.72 0.20
N MET A 187 -10.78 29.43 0.21
CA MET A 187 -12.15 28.99 -0.07
C MET A 187 -13.09 29.33 1.10
N GLY A 188 -14.25 29.91 0.78
CA GLY A 188 -15.31 30.20 1.73
C GLY A 188 -16.69 29.82 1.17
N VAL A 189 -17.64 29.64 2.06
CA VAL A 189 -19.03 29.26 1.71
C VAL A 189 -20.02 30.26 2.31
N ARG A 190 -21.09 30.57 1.58
CA ARG A 190 -22.24 31.33 2.08
C ARG A 190 -23.47 30.46 2.02
N PHE A 191 -24.23 30.43 3.11
CA PHE A 191 -25.44 29.62 3.20
C PHE A 191 -26.40 30.21 4.23
N ASP A 192 -27.69 29.89 4.09
CA ASP A 192 -28.69 30.08 5.14
C ASP A 192 -28.86 28.77 5.92
N PHE A 193 -28.30 28.74 7.12
CA PHE A 193 -28.34 27.54 7.95
C PHE A 193 -29.76 27.08 8.30
N ALA A 194 -30.70 28.01 8.52
CA ALA A 194 -32.07 27.64 8.86
C ALA A 194 -32.73 26.89 7.70
N THR A 195 -32.41 27.27 6.46
CA THR A 195 -32.85 26.59 5.25
C THR A 195 -32.19 25.21 5.11
N LEU A 196 -30.88 25.09 5.34
CA LEU A 196 -30.18 23.79 5.33
C LEU A 196 -30.77 22.81 6.36
N ALA A 197 -30.97 23.28 7.60
CA ALA A 197 -31.46 22.47 8.70
C ALA A 197 -32.91 22.00 8.51
N ALA A 198 -33.71 22.74 7.74
CA ALA A 198 -35.09 22.36 7.41
C ALA A 198 -35.16 21.25 6.34
N ASP A 199 -34.09 21.05 5.54
CA ASP A 199 -34.06 20.01 4.52
C ASP A 199 -33.64 18.65 5.09
N ARG A 200 -34.65 17.77 5.24
CA ARG A 200 -34.45 16.38 5.68
C ARG A 200 -33.60 15.57 4.69
N ASN A 201 -33.72 15.81 3.38
CA ASN A 201 -32.95 15.07 2.38
C ASN A 201 -31.47 15.41 2.53
N LEU A 202 -31.13 16.70 2.57
CA LEU A 202 -29.76 17.15 2.80
C LEU A 202 -29.17 16.56 4.07
N ARG A 203 -29.89 16.58 5.20
CA ARG A 203 -29.40 15.98 6.45
C ARG A 203 -29.07 14.49 6.30
N ASN A 204 -29.89 13.72 5.57
CA ASN A 204 -29.59 12.31 5.31
C ASN A 204 -28.36 12.15 4.42
N LYS A 205 -28.16 13.04 3.44
CA LYS A 205 -26.96 13.04 2.59
C LYS A 205 -25.68 13.39 3.35
N VAL A 206 -25.77 14.31 4.30
CA VAL A 206 -24.66 14.61 5.21
C VAL A 206 -24.37 13.42 6.13
N PHE A 207 -25.39 12.68 6.59
CA PHE A 207 -25.17 11.43 7.31
C PHE A 207 -24.39 10.40 6.46
N ASP A 208 -24.80 10.20 5.20
CA ASP A 208 -24.10 9.30 4.27
C ASP A 208 -22.63 9.75 4.06
N ALA A 209 -22.38 11.06 4.04
CA ALA A 209 -21.03 11.61 3.96
C ALA A 209 -20.20 11.33 5.23
N VAL A 210 -20.79 11.45 6.44
CA VAL A 210 -20.12 11.07 7.71
C VAL A 210 -19.68 9.61 7.66
N ASP A 211 -20.57 8.72 7.21
CA ASP A 211 -20.29 7.28 7.09
C ASP A 211 -19.15 7.02 6.10
N THR A 212 -19.25 7.62 4.91
CA THR A 212 -18.26 7.44 3.84
C THR A 212 -16.87 7.96 4.23
N HIS A 213 -16.76 9.17 4.79
CA HIS A 213 -15.49 9.70 5.30
C HIS A 213 -14.93 8.84 6.44
N GLY A 214 -15.81 8.33 7.32
CA GLY A 214 -15.43 7.45 8.43
C GLY A 214 -14.88 6.10 7.96
N ASP A 215 -15.52 5.49 6.98
CA ASP A 215 -15.08 4.24 6.36
C ASP A 215 -13.78 4.44 5.58
N TRP A 216 -13.66 5.55 4.84
CA TRP A 216 -12.44 5.86 4.11
C TRP A 216 -11.24 6.06 5.04
N LEU A 217 -11.40 6.87 6.09
CA LEU A 217 -10.37 7.07 7.11
C LEU A 217 -9.96 5.73 7.73
N ARG A 218 -10.93 4.86 8.08
CA ARG A 218 -10.64 3.55 8.69
C ARG A 218 -9.76 2.68 7.81
N VAL A 219 -10.07 2.60 6.51
CA VAL A 219 -9.28 1.82 5.55
C VAL A 219 -7.86 2.39 5.43
N GLN A 220 -7.72 3.72 5.36
CA GLN A 220 -6.42 4.36 5.21
C GLN A 220 -5.57 4.20 6.48
N THR A 221 -6.16 4.31 7.67
CA THR A 221 -5.49 4.01 8.93
C THR A 221 -5.04 2.55 8.99
N SER A 222 -5.85 1.60 8.50
CA SER A 222 -5.46 0.17 8.44
C SER A 222 -4.19 -0.03 7.60
N ILE A 223 -4.20 0.47 6.37
CA ILE A 223 -3.05 0.34 5.45
C ILE A 223 -1.82 1.07 6.02
N TYR A 224 -1.99 2.22 6.66
CA TYR A 224 -0.91 2.93 7.35
C TYR A 224 -0.26 2.08 8.46
N GLU A 225 -1.07 1.45 9.31
CA GLU A 225 -0.55 0.59 10.39
C GLU A 225 0.16 -0.66 9.86
N ILE A 226 -0.32 -1.25 8.75
CA ILE A 226 0.41 -2.34 8.06
C ILE A 226 1.74 -1.81 7.51
N THR A 227 1.73 -0.63 6.88
CA THR A 227 2.94 0.01 6.34
C THR A 227 3.99 0.27 7.42
N LYS A 228 3.56 0.70 8.62
CA LYS A 228 4.45 0.87 9.79
C LYS A 228 5.09 -0.44 10.21
N GLN A 229 4.32 -1.52 10.25
CA GLN A 229 4.82 -2.85 10.59
C GLN A 229 5.84 -3.35 9.56
N ILE A 230 5.55 -3.18 8.26
CA ILE A 230 6.50 -3.50 7.17
C ILE A 230 7.80 -2.72 7.37
N ASN A 231 7.71 -1.40 7.59
CA ASN A 231 8.88 -0.56 7.79
C ASN A 231 9.68 -0.98 9.03
N ALA A 232 9.01 -1.36 10.12
CA ALA A 232 9.67 -1.84 11.33
C ALA A 232 10.41 -3.16 11.09
N GLN A 233 9.82 -4.11 10.35
CA GLN A 233 10.50 -5.37 9.99
C GLN A 233 11.72 -5.13 9.10
N LEU A 234 11.61 -4.23 8.12
CA LEU A 234 12.71 -3.90 7.18
C LEU A 234 13.85 -3.08 7.81
N THR A 235 13.64 -2.51 8.99
CA THR A 235 14.61 -1.67 9.72
C THR A 235 15.11 -2.32 11.00
N ALA A 236 14.59 -3.49 11.38
CA ALA A 236 15.09 -4.28 12.49
C ALA A 236 16.56 -4.69 12.23
N PRO A 237 17.43 -4.62 13.26
CA PRO A 237 18.86 -4.93 13.15
C PRO A 237 19.17 -6.42 13.01
#